data_AF-A0A3S0A6V9-F1
#
_entry.id   AF-A0A3S0A6V9-F1
#
_cell.length_a   1.000
_cell.length_b   1.000
_cell.length_c   1.000
_cell.angle_alpha   90.00
_cell.angle_beta   90.00
_cell.angle_gamma   90.00
#
_symmetry.space_group_name_H-M   'P 1'
#
loop_
_entity.id
_entity.type
_entity.pdbx_description
1 polymer ?
#
loop_
_entity_poly.entity_id
_entity_poly.type
_entity_poly.pdbx_seq_one_letter_code
_entity_poly.pdbx_strand_id
1 'polypeptide(L)'
;KPAYELCACLVGSGPDGLITRADVEHAARAAASAPTVVRPPQAAAPAPAQSTSATHARGTRIPLKGVRGAVADKLSRSRREIPDATCWVDADATELMHARVRMNEAGGPKISLLALLARICTAALARFPELNSTVDMEAREVVRLDAVHLGFAAQTERGLVVPVVKDAHTRDAESLSAEFARLTEAARTGTLTPAELTGGTFTLNNYGVFGVDGSTPIINHPEAAMLGVGRIVPKPWVHE
;
A
#
# COMPACT_ATOMS: atom_id res chain seq x y z
N LYS A 1 -19.48 20.82 -1.68
CA LYS A 1 -18.78 20.50 -0.41
C LYS A 1 -18.76 21.72 0.55
N PRO A 2 -19.89 22.15 1.15
CA PRO A 2 -19.88 23.27 2.10
C PRO A 2 -20.17 22.87 3.57
N ALA A 3 -20.49 21.60 3.84
CA ALA A 3 -20.99 21.20 5.16
C ALA A 3 -19.93 21.17 6.27
N TYR A 4 -18.64 21.15 5.92
CA TYR A 4 -17.56 20.96 6.89
C TYR A 4 -17.02 22.28 7.48
N GLU A 5 -17.25 23.43 6.82
CA GLU A 5 -16.80 24.74 7.33
C GLU A 5 -17.81 25.43 8.26
N LEU A 6 -19.04 24.92 8.36
CA LEU A 6 -20.09 25.52 9.21
C LEU A 6 -19.95 25.19 10.70
N CYS A 7 -19.24 24.13 11.09
CA CYS A 7 -19.15 23.70 12.49
C CYS A 7 -18.24 24.59 13.37
N ALA A 8 -17.39 25.43 12.80
CA ALA A 8 -16.39 26.17 13.59
C ALA A 8 -16.93 27.41 14.33
N CYS A 9 -18.15 27.88 14.02
CA CYS A 9 -18.71 29.12 14.61
C CYS A 9 -20.15 28.97 15.16
N LEU A 10 -20.68 27.75 15.26
CA LEU A 10 -22.05 27.52 15.73
C LEU A 10 -22.09 27.36 17.25
N VAL A 11 -22.81 28.25 17.93
CA VAL A 11 -23.09 28.13 19.37
C VAL A 11 -24.31 27.23 19.54
N GLY A 12 -24.12 26.08 20.20
CA GLY A 12 -25.19 25.12 20.44
C GLY A 12 -26.15 25.57 21.55
N SER A 13 -27.45 25.42 21.33
CA SER A 13 -28.49 25.83 22.29
C SER A 13 -28.95 24.70 23.23
N GLY A 14 -28.41 23.49 23.09
CA GLY A 14 -28.73 22.34 23.93
C GLY A 14 -28.02 22.36 25.29
N PRO A 15 -28.35 21.39 26.19
CA PRO A 15 -27.65 21.22 27.46
C PRO A 15 -26.13 21.12 27.24
N ASP A 16 -25.36 21.81 28.07
CA ASP A 16 -23.89 21.88 27.99
C ASP A 16 -23.32 22.40 26.65
N GLY A 17 -24.11 23.18 25.90
CA GLY A 17 -23.68 23.78 24.63
C GLY A 17 -23.75 22.81 23.45
N LEU A 18 -24.51 21.71 23.58
CA LEU A 18 -24.71 20.76 22.50
C LEU A 18 -25.41 21.43 21.30
N ILE A 19 -24.79 21.32 20.12
CA ILE A 19 -25.39 21.82 18.87
C ILE A 19 -26.55 20.90 18.51
N THR A 20 -27.77 21.44 18.56
CA THR A 20 -28.98 20.72 18.22
C THR A 20 -29.23 20.78 16.71
N ARG A 21 -30.08 19.87 16.22
CA ARG A 21 -30.56 19.92 14.83
C ARG A 21 -31.18 21.28 14.49
N ALA A 22 -31.88 21.90 15.45
CA ALA A 22 -32.49 23.21 15.25
C ALA A 22 -31.44 24.30 14.99
N ASP A 23 -30.28 24.25 15.64
CA ASP A 23 -29.19 25.22 15.46
C ASP A 23 -28.59 25.14 14.05
N VAL A 24 -28.36 23.91 13.56
CA VAL A 24 -27.85 23.66 12.19
C VAL A 24 -28.84 24.16 11.14
N GLU A 25 -30.13 23.87 11.33
CA GLU A 25 -31.17 24.30 10.40
C GLU A 25 -31.38 25.82 10.43
N HIS A 26 -31.22 26.47 11.60
CA HIS A 26 -31.33 27.92 11.72
C HIS A 26 -30.17 28.62 11.01
N ALA A 27 -28.95 28.13 11.19
CA ALA A 27 -27.76 28.66 10.52
C ALA A 27 -27.83 28.50 9.00
N ALA A 28 -28.32 27.36 8.52
CA ALA A 28 -28.54 27.12 7.10
C ALA A 28 -29.57 28.11 6.50
N ARG A 29 -30.66 28.39 7.23
CA ARG A 29 -31.67 29.38 6.82
C ARG A 29 -31.14 30.82 6.85
N ALA A 30 -30.30 31.16 7.83
CA ALA A 30 -29.66 32.48 7.92
C ALA A 30 -28.66 32.71 6.79
N ALA A 31 -27.86 31.70 6.43
CA ALA A 31 -26.95 31.75 5.29
C ALA A 31 -27.67 31.89 3.95
N ALA A 32 -28.88 31.31 3.83
CA ALA A 32 -29.72 31.45 2.64
C ALA A 32 -30.48 32.79 2.55
N SER A 33 -30.50 33.58 3.64
CA SER A 33 -31.31 34.81 3.74
C SER A 33 -30.48 36.10 3.83
N ALA A 34 -29.17 36.04 3.57
CA ALA A 34 -28.34 37.24 3.55
C ALA A 34 -28.71 38.13 2.34
N PRO A 35 -29.11 39.40 2.54
CA PRO A 35 -29.48 40.27 1.44
C PRO A 35 -28.23 40.64 0.62
N THR A 36 -28.24 40.26 -0.65
CA THR A 36 -27.29 40.76 -1.64
C THR A 36 -27.63 42.23 -1.90
N VAL A 37 -26.91 43.15 -1.26
CA VAL A 37 -26.97 44.57 -1.61
C VAL A 37 -26.31 44.74 -2.98
N VAL A 38 -27.12 44.79 -4.03
CA VAL A 38 -26.67 45.19 -5.37
C VAL A 38 -26.37 46.68 -5.33
N ARG A 39 -25.09 47.03 -5.23
CA ARG A 39 -24.59 48.39 -5.46
C ARG A 39 -24.36 48.59 -6.97
N PRO A 40 -24.80 49.70 -7.59
CA PRO A 40 -24.58 49.92 -9.01
C PRO A 40 -23.07 50.01 -9.34
N PRO A 41 -22.65 49.65 -10.57
CA PRO A 41 -21.24 49.57 -10.92
C PRO A 41 -20.64 50.96 -11.05
N GLN A 42 -19.84 51.36 -10.07
CA GLN A 42 -18.90 52.47 -10.19
C GLN A 42 -17.64 51.95 -10.86
N ALA A 43 -17.29 52.54 -12.01
CA ALA A 43 -16.09 52.20 -12.78
C ALA A 43 -14.84 52.35 -11.90
N ALA A 44 -14.27 51.22 -11.49
CA ALA A 44 -13.00 51.15 -10.78
C ALA A 44 -11.91 50.73 -11.79
N ALA A 45 -10.86 51.54 -11.83
CA ALA A 45 -9.61 51.28 -12.55
C ALA A 45 -9.07 49.87 -12.24
N PRO A 46 -8.30 49.25 -13.16
CA PRO A 46 -7.87 47.87 -13.01
C PRO A 46 -6.95 47.75 -11.79
N ALA A 47 -7.48 47.16 -10.72
CA ALA A 47 -6.68 46.71 -9.60
C ALA A 47 -5.72 45.62 -10.12
N PRO A 48 -4.41 45.70 -9.80
CA PRO A 48 -3.47 44.67 -10.23
C PRO A 48 -3.96 43.33 -9.68
N ALA A 49 -4.05 42.35 -10.59
CA ALA A 49 -4.41 40.99 -10.25
C ALA A 49 -3.58 40.56 -9.04
N GLN A 50 -4.25 40.32 -7.91
CA GLN A 50 -3.63 39.65 -6.78
C GLN A 50 -3.27 38.26 -7.29
N SER A 51 -2.03 38.10 -7.75
CA SER A 51 -1.41 36.80 -7.88
C SER A 51 -1.63 36.13 -6.54
N THR A 52 -2.47 35.11 -6.51
CA THR A 52 -2.54 34.17 -5.40
C THR A 52 -1.16 33.54 -5.36
N SER A 53 -0.23 34.20 -4.67
CA SER A 53 1.03 33.62 -4.30
C SER A 53 0.64 32.48 -3.39
N ALA A 54 0.48 31.29 -3.98
CA ALA A 54 0.37 30.06 -3.24
C ALA A 54 1.51 30.13 -2.23
N THR A 55 1.16 30.21 -0.95
CA THR A 55 2.09 30.32 0.16
C THR A 55 2.88 29.03 0.13
N HIS A 56 3.94 28.99 -0.67
CA HIS A 56 4.77 27.82 -0.80
C HIS A 56 5.38 27.63 0.58
N ALA A 57 5.04 26.52 1.23
CA ALA A 57 5.60 26.18 2.52
C ALA A 57 7.11 26.39 2.49
N ARG A 58 7.64 27.12 3.48
CA ARG A 58 9.09 27.32 3.61
C ARG A 58 9.73 25.93 3.78
N GLY A 59 10.52 25.49 2.82
CA GLY A 59 11.12 24.15 2.84
C GLY A 59 12.02 23.87 1.64
N THR A 60 12.84 22.83 1.78
CA THR A 60 13.73 22.34 0.72
C THR A 60 12.92 21.63 -0.36
N ARG A 61 13.03 22.08 -1.61
CA ARG A 61 12.36 21.44 -2.75
C ARG A 61 13.24 20.37 -3.35
N ILE A 62 12.76 19.13 -3.32
CA ILE A 62 13.46 17.99 -3.92
C ILE A 62 12.62 17.52 -5.11
N PRO A 63 13.11 17.65 -6.36
CA PRO A 63 12.35 17.25 -7.53
C PRO A 63 12.19 15.72 -7.59
N LEU A 64 11.01 15.26 -8.01
CA LEU A 64 10.76 13.86 -8.32
C LEU A 64 11.31 13.54 -9.71
N LYS A 65 12.57 13.07 -9.77
CA LYS A 65 13.23 12.65 -11.01
C LYS A 65 13.55 11.16 -10.98
N GLY A 66 13.64 10.55 -12.16
CA GLY A 66 14.05 9.15 -12.35
C GLY A 66 13.22 8.18 -11.50
N VAL A 67 13.89 7.26 -10.80
CA VAL A 67 13.27 6.21 -9.97
C VAL A 67 12.29 6.79 -8.94
N ARG A 68 12.61 7.93 -8.32
CA ARG A 68 11.73 8.53 -7.31
C ARG A 68 10.40 9.00 -7.90
N GLY A 69 10.43 9.58 -9.11
CA GLY A 69 9.22 9.95 -9.84
C GLY A 69 8.39 8.73 -10.23
N ALA A 70 9.04 7.72 -10.81
CA ALA A 70 8.36 6.48 -11.22
C ALA A 70 7.67 5.76 -10.03
N VAL A 71 8.32 5.72 -8.87
CA VAL A 71 7.72 5.16 -7.64
C VAL A 71 6.51 5.99 -7.19
N ALA A 72 6.64 7.33 -7.16
CA ALA A 72 5.55 8.22 -6.78
C ALA A 72 4.33 8.06 -7.70
N ASP A 73 4.55 8.00 -9.01
CA ASP A 73 3.49 7.79 -10.00
C ASP A 73 2.81 6.43 -9.81
N LYS A 74 3.61 5.37 -9.62
CA LYS A 74 3.09 4.00 -9.43
C LYS A 74 2.25 3.88 -8.17
N LEU A 75 2.73 4.40 -7.04
CA LEU A 75 2.01 4.36 -5.76
C LEU A 75 0.75 5.24 -5.79
N SER A 76 0.82 6.40 -6.44
CA SER A 76 -0.34 7.30 -6.61
C SER A 76 -1.41 6.66 -7.47
N ARG A 77 -1.01 5.97 -8.55
CA ARG A 77 -1.92 5.23 -9.42
C ARG A 77 -2.63 4.12 -8.66
N SER A 78 -1.88 3.30 -7.92
CA SER A 78 -2.44 2.23 -7.08
C SER A 78 -3.53 2.76 -6.14
N ARG A 79 -3.25 3.82 -5.39
CA ARG A 79 -4.23 4.42 -4.45
C ARG A 79 -5.44 5.06 -5.12
N ARG A 80 -5.33 5.46 -6.38
CA ARG A 80 -6.44 6.05 -7.13
C ARG A 80 -7.34 4.99 -7.77
N GLU A 81 -6.74 3.91 -8.26
CA GLU A 81 -7.41 2.93 -9.12
C GLU A 81 -7.85 1.67 -8.36
N ILE A 82 -7.19 1.31 -7.26
CA ILE A 82 -7.49 0.10 -6.50
C ILE A 82 -8.28 0.48 -5.24
N PRO A 83 -9.56 0.10 -5.12
CA PRO A 83 -10.33 0.25 -3.89
C PRO A 83 -9.96 -0.90 -2.93
N ASP A 84 -8.76 -0.84 -2.34
CA ASP A 84 -8.22 -1.92 -1.54
C ASP A 84 -8.95 -2.11 -0.19
N ALA A 85 -9.02 -3.37 0.25
CA ALA A 85 -9.46 -3.76 1.58
C ALA A 85 -8.38 -4.65 2.21
N THR A 86 -8.04 -4.39 3.48
CA THR A 86 -7.05 -5.20 4.20
C THR A 86 -7.74 -6.09 5.23
N CYS A 87 -7.37 -7.36 5.26
CA CYS A 87 -7.76 -8.31 6.30
C CYS A 87 -6.53 -8.84 7.04
N TRP A 88 -6.74 -9.29 8.29
CA TRP A 88 -5.70 -9.70 9.19
C TRP A 88 -6.11 -10.96 9.93
N VAL A 89 -5.15 -11.88 10.07
CA VAL A 89 -5.29 -13.09 10.89
C VAL A 89 -3.98 -13.34 11.61
N ASP A 90 -4.05 -13.82 12.84
CA ASP A 90 -2.91 -14.43 13.50
C ASP A 90 -2.86 -15.92 13.13
N ALA A 91 -1.66 -16.45 12.94
CA ALA A 91 -1.44 -17.85 12.61
C ALA A 91 -0.30 -18.43 13.46
N ASP A 92 -0.52 -19.63 14.01
CA ASP A 92 0.54 -20.37 14.70
C ASP A 92 1.60 -20.84 13.69
N ALA A 93 2.81 -20.32 13.84
CA ALA A 93 3.96 -20.65 13.00
C ALA A 93 4.91 -21.67 13.67
N THR A 94 4.56 -22.26 14.81
CA THR A 94 5.43 -23.16 15.60
C THR A 94 5.96 -24.30 14.74
N GLU A 95 5.06 -25.06 14.09
CA GLU A 95 5.48 -26.19 13.26
C GLU A 95 6.20 -25.77 11.97
N LEU A 96 5.90 -24.59 11.43
CA LEU A 96 6.64 -24.01 10.32
C LEU A 96 8.10 -23.75 10.71
N MET A 97 8.31 -23.19 11.91
CA MET A 97 9.64 -22.88 12.43
C MET A 97 10.41 -24.15 12.75
N HIS A 98 9.78 -25.16 13.37
CA HIS A 98 10.38 -26.47 13.59
C HIS A 98 10.74 -27.18 12.28
N ALA A 99 9.85 -27.18 11.29
CA ALA A 99 10.13 -27.75 9.98
C ALA A 99 11.34 -27.09 9.32
N ARG A 100 11.44 -25.75 9.39
CA ARG A 100 12.61 -25.03 8.88
C ARG A 100 13.91 -25.44 9.57
N VAL A 101 13.89 -25.65 10.89
CA VAL A 101 15.06 -26.12 11.64
C VAL A 101 15.46 -27.51 11.16
N ARG A 102 14.52 -28.47 11.15
CA ARG A 102 14.76 -29.85 10.68
C ARG A 102 15.32 -29.90 9.26
N MET A 103 14.76 -29.10 8.33
CA MET A 103 15.24 -29.00 6.95
C MET A 103 16.69 -28.51 6.88
N ASN A 104 17.07 -27.56 7.74
CA ASN A 104 18.45 -27.03 7.76
C ASN A 104 19.43 -27.95 8.50
N GLU A 105 18.97 -28.80 9.42
CA GLU A 105 19.78 -29.80 10.12
C GLU A 105 20.05 -31.05 9.26
N ALA A 106 19.15 -31.37 8.32
CA ALA A 106 19.26 -32.54 7.44
C ALA A 106 20.49 -32.53 6.51
N GLY A 107 21.20 -31.41 6.40
CA GLY A 107 22.33 -31.23 5.50
C GLY A 107 21.85 -30.95 4.07
N GLY A 108 22.17 -29.77 3.55
CA GLY A 108 21.73 -29.31 2.23
C GLY A 108 21.79 -27.78 2.10
N PRO A 109 21.30 -27.22 0.99
CA PRO A 109 21.19 -25.78 0.82
C PRO A 109 20.33 -25.16 1.93
N LYS A 110 20.77 -23.99 2.44
CA LYS A 110 20.08 -23.31 3.53
C LYS A 110 18.67 -22.87 3.10
N ILE A 111 17.66 -23.30 3.85
CA ILE A 111 16.26 -22.90 3.65
C ILE A 111 15.94 -21.63 4.43
N SER A 112 15.62 -20.57 3.69
CA SER A 112 15.16 -19.30 4.24
C SER A 112 13.69 -19.36 4.67
N LEU A 113 13.33 -18.55 5.68
CA LEU A 113 11.92 -18.41 6.07
C LEU A 113 11.07 -17.83 4.91
N LEU A 114 11.63 -16.85 4.17
CA LEU A 114 10.95 -16.25 3.02
C LEU A 114 10.62 -17.29 1.95
N ALA A 115 11.49 -18.27 1.69
CA ALA A 115 11.21 -19.36 0.77
C ALA A 115 10.04 -20.25 1.24
N LEU A 116 9.95 -20.55 2.53
CA LEU A 116 8.81 -21.31 3.06
C LEU A 116 7.50 -20.52 2.96
N LEU A 117 7.54 -19.22 3.30
CA LEU A 117 6.39 -18.32 3.12
C LEU A 117 5.98 -18.22 1.64
N ALA A 118 6.95 -18.18 0.73
CA ALA A 118 6.70 -18.20 -0.71
C ALA A 118 6.05 -19.52 -1.16
N ARG A 119 6.47 -20.68 -0.64
CA ARG A 119 5.81 -21.97 -0.93
C ARG A 119 4.38 -22.02 -0.42
N ILE A 120 4.12 -21.46 0.77
CA ILE A 120 2.75 -21.33 1.30
C ILE A 120 1.92 -20.39 0.43
N CYS A 121 2.50 -19.24 0.04
CA CYS A 121 1.86 -18.25 -0.80
C CYS A 121 1.48 -18.83 -2.17
N THR A 122 2.41 -19.50 -2.87
CA THR A 122 2.12 -20.09 -4.18
C THR A 122 1.11 -21.24 -4.09
N ALA A 123 1.15 -22.04 -3.02
CA ALA A 123 0.14 -23.06 -2.77
C ALA A 123 -1.25 -22.46 -2.49
N ALA A 124 -1.32 -21.32 -1.79
CA ALA A 124 -2.57 -20.59 -1.58
C ALA A 124 -3.12 -20.00 -2.88
N LEU A 125 -2.26 -19.39 -3.71
CA LEU A 125 -2.65 -18.82 -5.01
C LEU A 125 -3.17 -19.90 -5.97
N ALA A 126 -2.64 -21.12 -5.92
CA ALA A 126 -3.18 -22.24 -6.68
C ALA A 126 -4.62 -22.63 -6.25
N ARG A 127 -4.97 -22.42 -4.97
CA ARG A 127 -6.32 -22.70 -4.43
C ARG A 127 -7.28 -21.52 -4.64
N PHE A 128 -6.75 -20.30 -4.71
CA PHE A 128 -7.49 -19.05 -4.83
C PHE A 128 -6.93 -18.22 -6.00
N PRO A 129 -7.09 -18.70 -7.25
CA PRO A 129 -6.46 -18.09 -8.43
C PRO A 129 -6.94 -16.66 -8.72
N GLU A 130 -8.09 -16.25 -8.18
CA GLU A 130 -8.59 -14.87 -8.26
C GLU A 130 -7.60 -13.85 -7.68
N LEU A 131 -6.77 -14.26 -6.69
CA LEU A 131 -5.78 -13.40 -6.07
C LEU A 131 -4.56 -13.15 -6.97
N ASN A 132 -4.28 -14.03 -7.93
CA ASN A 132 -3.23 -13.85 -8.95
C ASN A 132 -3.85 -13.35 -10.26
N SER A 133 -4.45 -12.16 -10.21
CA SER A 133 -5.14 -11.55 -11.35
C SER A 133 -4.78 -10.07 -11.52
N THR A 134 -5.18 -9.52 -12.65
CA THR A 134 -5.20 -8.09 -12.92
C THR A 134 -6.57 -7.66 -13.43
N VAL A 135 -6.94 -6.41 -13.20
CA VAL A 135 -8.21 -5.85 -13.65
C VAL A 135 -7.93 -4.91 -14.82
N ASP A 136 -8.37 -5.30 -16.01
CA ASP A 136 -8.32 -4.45 -17.19
C ASP A 136 -9.59 -3.61 -17.24
N MET A 137 -9.46 -2.33 -16.86
CA MET A 137 -10.57 -1.39 -16.87
C MET A 137 -10.95 -0.91 -18.27
N GLU A 138 -10.05 -1.01 -19.26
CA GLU A 138 -10.32 -0.64 -20.64
C GLU A 138 -11.15 -1.73 -21.33
N ALA A 139 -10.72 -2.99 -21.22
CA ALA A 139 -11.46 -4.16 -21.71
C ALA A 139 -12.63 -4.57 -20.81
N ARG A 140 -12.71 -4.01 -19.60
CA ARG A 140 -13.71 -4.31 -18.55
C ARG A 140 -13.72 -5.79 -18.14
N GLU A 141 -12.54 -6.36 -17.93
CA GLU A 141 -12.38 -7.77 -17.59
C GLU A 141 -11.38 -7.99 -16.44
N VAL A 142 -11.48 -9.17 -15.82
CA VAL A 142 -10.49 -9.66 -14.87
C VAL A 142 -9.65 -10.70 -15.58
N VAL A 143 -8.36 -10.43 -15.71
CA VAL A 143 -7.40 -11.33 -16.33
C VAL A 143 -6.74 -12.15 -15.22
N ARG A 144 -7.09 -13.44 -15.15
CA ARG A 144 -6.42 -14.40 -14.27
C ARG A 144 -5.10 -14.83 -14.90
N LEU A 145 -4.04 -14.89 -14.10
CA LEU A 145 -2.70 -15.17 -14.56
C LEU A 145 -2.32 -16.60 -14.16
N ASP A 146 -1.93 -17.42 -15.12
CA ASP A 146 -1.54 -18.82 -14.88
C ASP A 146 -0.22 -18.91 -14.12
N ALA A 147 0.74 -18.05 -14.48
CA ALA A 147 2.04 -17.99 -13.84
C ALA A 147 2.03 -17.07 -12.62
N VAL A 148 2.66 -17.53 -11.53
CA VAL A 148 2.99 -16.68 -10.37
C VAL A 148 4.41 -16.18 -10.51
N HIS A 149 4.58 -14.87 -10.76
CA HIS A 149 5.86 -14.17 -10.66
C HIS A 149 5.87 -13.36 -9.36
N LEU A 150 6.54 -13.89 -8.34
CA LEU A 150 6.41 -13.41 -6.97
C LEU A 150 7.38 -12.25 -6.70
N GLY A 151 6.84 -11.05 -6.53
CA GLY A 151 7.58 -9.90 -6.02
C GLY A 151 7.88 -10.07 -4.53
N PHE A 152 9.05 -9.62 -4.07
CA PHE A 152 9.34 -9.50 -2.65
C PHE A 152 10.03 -8.17 -2.31
N ALA A 153 9.71 -7.63 -1.15
CA ALA A 153 10.30 -6.37 -0.68
C ALA A 153 11.75 -6.59 -0.21
N ALA A 154 12.69 -5.92 -0.87
CA ALA A 154 14.09 -5.87 -0.45
C ALA A 154 14.46 -4.43 -0.09
N GLN A 155 14.76 -4.20 1.20
CA GLN A 155 15.22 -2.91 1.68
C GLN A 155 16.73 -2.77 1.43
N THR A 156 17.13 -1.72 0.71
CA THR A 156 18.53 -1.41 0.42
C THR A 156 18.89 -0.04 0.97
N GLU A 157 20.18 0.30 0.98
CA GLU A 157 20.66 1.66 1.31
C GLU A 157 20.10 2.73 0.34
N ARG A 158 19.77 2.33 -0.89
CA ARG A 158 19.22 3.21 -1.93
C ARG A 158 17.70 3.32 -1.85
N GLY A 159 17.07 2.59 -0.92
CA GLY A 159 15.63 2.54 -0.72
C GLY A 159 15.05 1.14 -0.93
N LEU A 160 13.72 1.07 -0.86
CA LEU A 160 12.96 -0.14 -1.08
C LEU A 160 12.89 -0.46 -2.58
N VAL A 161 13.22 -1.69 -2.95
CA VAL A 161 12.97 -2.24 -4.29
C VAL A 161 12.17 -3.54 -4.17
N VAL A 162 11.44 -3.89 -5.23
CA VAL A 162 10.62 -5.10 -5.29
C VAL A 162 11.09 -5.97 -6.45
N PRO A 163 12.18 -6.74 -6.27
CA PRO A 163 12.59 -7.76 -7.22
C PRO A 163 11.55 -8.88 -7.36
N VAL A 164 11.54 -9.54 -8.51
CA VAL A 164 10.54 -10.53 -8.92
C VAL A 164 11.19 -11.89 -9.17
N VAL A 165 10.73 -12.89 -8.43
CA VAL A 165 11.04 -14.31 -8.65
C VAL A 165 10.09 -14.86 -9.72
N LYS A 166 10.58 -15.05 -10.94
CA LYS A 166 9.76 -15.54 -12.07
C LYS A 166 9.35 -17.00 -11.90
N ASP A 167 8.10 -17.39 -12.14
CA ASP A 167 7.66 -18.79 -12.06
C ASP A 167 7.87 -19.38 -10.66
N ALA A 168 7.62 -18.57 -9.64
CA ALA A 168 7.77 -18.97 -8.24
C ALA A 168 6.92 -20.20 -7.88
N HIS A 169 5.78 -20.39 -8.56
CA HIS A 169 4.89 -21.53 -8.41
C HIS A 169 5.51 -22.87 -8.84
N THR A 170 6.55 -22.87 -9.68
CA THR A 170 7.23 -24.10 -10.14
C THR A 170 8.48 -24.42 -9.32
N ARG A 171 8.87 -23.55 -8.38
CA ARG A 171 10.11 -23.70 -7.61
C ARG A 171 9.89 -24.38 -6.27
N ASP A 172 10.88 -25.17 -5.86
CA ASP A 172 10.94 -25.71 -4.51
C ASP A 172 11.55 -24.72 -3.50
N ALA A 173 11.64 -25.11 -2.23
CA ALA A 173 12.12 -24.22 -1.16
C ALA A 173 13.63 -23.92 -1.27
N GLU A 174 14.43 -24.83 -1.82
CA GLU A 174 15.88 -24.65 -2.02
C GLU A 174 16.12 -23.65 -3.16
N SER A 175 15.48 -23.88 -4.31
CA SER A 175 15.53 -23.00 -5.47
C SER A 175 15.04 -21.59 -5.13
N LEU A 176 13.93 -21.47 -4.40
CA LEU A 176 13.46 -20.18 -3.91
C LEU A 176 14.46 -19.53 -2.96
N SER A 177 15.06 -20.27 -2.03
CA SER A 177 16.04 -19.70 -1.09
C SER A 177 17.27 -19.16 -1.83
N ALA A 178 17.78 -19.89 -2.81
CA ALA A 178 18.90 -19.46 -3.65
C ALA A 178 18.54 -18.20 -4.45
N GLU A 179 17.36 -18.17 -5.08
CA GLU A 179 16.94 -17.04 -5.90
C GLU A 179 16.65 -15.78 -5.08
N PHE A 180 16.02 -15.92 -3.91
CA PHE A 180 15.86 -14.79 -2.99
C PHE A 180 17.22 -14.24 -2.53
N ALA A 181 18.19 -15.10 -2.22
CA ALA A 181 19.53 -14.66 -1.83
C ALA A 181 20.22 -13.91 -2.98
N ARG A 182 20.15 -14.43 -4.20
CA ARG A 182 20.72 -13.81 -5.40
C ARG A 182 20.13 -12.44 -5.68
N LEU A 183 18.79 -12.33 -5.67
CA LEU A 183 18.08 -11.07 -5.91
C LEU A 183 18.29 -10.06 -4.77
N THR A 184 18.38 -10.53 -3.53
CA THR A 184 18.71 -9.65 -2.38
C THR A 184 20.11 -9.07 -2.52
N GLU A 185 21.08 -9.89 -2.92
CA GLU A 185 22.44 -9.41 -3.15
C GLU A 185 22.50 -8.43 -4.34
N ALA A 186 21.85 -8.76 -5.45
CA ALA A 186 21.74 -7.85 -6.60
C ALA A 186 21.05 -6.53 -6.26
N ALA A 187 20.04 -6.55 -5.38
CA ALA A 187 19.39 -5.35 -4.86
C ALA A 187 20.38 -4.51 -4.06
N ARG A 188 21.12 -5.14 -3.15
CA ARG A 188 22.11 -4.50 -2.28
C ARG A 188 23.25 -3.86 -3.07
N THR A 189 23.75 -4.54 -4.11
CA THR A 189 24.81 -4.04 -4.99
C THR A 189 24.30 -3.09 -6.07
N GLY A 190 22.98 -2.97 -6.22
CA GLY A 190 22.34 -2.13 -7.24
C GLY A 190 22.52 -2.66 -8.68
N THR A 191 22.68 -3.97 -8.84
CA THR A 191 22.88 -4.65 -10.13
C THR A 191 21.63 -5.35 -10.64
N LEU A 192 20.46 -5.13 -10.02
CA LEU A 192 19.18 -5.62 -10.53
C LEU A 192 18.93 -5.12 -11.95
N THR A 193 18.55 -6.04 -12.82
CA THR A 193 18.13 -5.75 -14.19
C THR A 193 16.68 -5.27 -14.23
N PRO A 194 16.27 -4.55 -15.29
CA PRO A 194 14.86 -4.18 -15.48
C PRO A 194 13.91 -5.40 -15.50
N ALA A 195 14.36 -6.54 -16.04
CA ALA A 195 13.56 -7.77 -16.09
C ALA A 195 13.28 -8.35 -14.70
N GLU A 196 14.20 -8.15 -13.75
CA GLU A 196 14.03 -8.58 -12.35
C GLU A 196 13.17 -7.62 -11.54
N LEU A 197 12.88 -6.42 -12.04
CA LEU A 197 12.06 -5.40 -11.37
C LEU A 197 10.65 -5.27 -11.97
N THR A 198 10.31 -6.08 -12.98
CA THR A 198 9.07 -5.94 -13.75
C THR A 198 8.36 -7.27 -13.94
N GLY A 199 7.06 -7.21 -14.26
CA GLY A 199 6.23 -8.38 -14.51
C GLY A 199 6.06 -9.29 -13.28
N GLY A 200 5.95 -8.69 -12.10
CA GLY A 200 5.40 -9.37 -10.92
C GLY A 200 3.88 -9.49 -11.07
N THR A 201 3.32 -10.58 -10.56
CA THR A 201 1.87 -10.87 -10.59
C THR A 201 1.25 -10.88 -9.19
N PHE A 202 2.10 -11.04 -8.16
CA PHE A 202 1.71 -11.01 -6.77
C PHE A 202 2.91 -10.60 -5.92
N THR A 203 2.70 -9.89 -4.82
CA THR A 203 3.76 -9.47 -3.90
C THR A 203 3.66 -10.20 -2.56
N LEU A 204 4.77 -10.78 -2.11
CA LEU A 204 4.97 -11.28 -0.75
C LEU A 204 5.88 -10.31 0.01
N ASN A 205 5.35 -9.66 1.03
CA ASN A 205 6.09 -8.70 1.84
C ASN A 205 6.23 -9.19 3.29
N ASN A 206 7.45 -9.23 3.80
CA ASN A 206 7.74 -9.63 5.17
C ASN A 206 8.21 -8.41 5.98
N TYR A 207 7.31 -7.86 6.80
CA TYR A 207 7.60 -6.73 7.68
C TYR A 207 8.20 -7.15 9.02
N GLY A 208 8.18 -8.45 9.35
CA GLY A 208 8.62 -8.94 10.65
C GLY A 208 10.07 -8.56 10.97
N VAL A 209 10.91 -8.42 9.94
CA VAL A 209 12.30 -7.96 10.08
C VAL A 209 12.42 -6.53 10.62
N PHE A 210 11.38 -5.71 10.49
CA PHE A 210 11.32 -4.34 11.01
C PHE A 210 10.68 -4.24 12.39
N GLY A 211 10.36 -5.36 13.01
CA GLY A 211 9.80 -5.35 14.35
C GLY A 211 8.31 -5.02 14.42
N VAL A 212 7.56 -5.14 13.30
CA VAL A 212 6.12 -4.81 13.25
C VAL A 212 5.26 -6.06 13.04
N ASP A 213 4.04 -6.02 13.60
CA ASP A 213 3.09 -7.13 13.49
C ASP A 213 2.38 -7.15 12.12
N GLY A 214 2.51 -6.06 11.35
CA GLY A 214 2.35 -5.99 9.90
C GLY A 214 2.12 -4.56 9.43
N SER A 215 1.61 -4.38 8.21
CA SER A 215 1.12 -3.09 7.73
C SER A 215 -0.09 -3.23 6.79
N THR A 216 -0.74 -2.12 6.43
CA THR A 216 -1.67 -2.01 5.30
C THR A 216 -0.91 -1.50 4.06
N PRO A 217 -0.27 -2.39 3.29
CA PRO A 217 0.58 -1.98 2.19
C PRO A 217 -0.19 -1.44 0.99
N ILE A 218 0.50 -0.64 0.18
CA ILE A 218 -0.01 -0.18 -1.11
C ILE A 218 0.21 -1.28 -2.15
N ILE A 219 -0.89 -1.82 -2.71
CA ILE A 219 -0.85 -2.86 -3.75
C ILE A 219 -0.04 -2.39 -4.95
N ASN A 220 0.81 -3.26 -5.48
CA ASN A 220 1.69 -2.93 -6.58
C ASN A 220 0.90 -3.03 -7.89
N HIS A 221 0.35 -1.92 -8.37
CA HIS A 221 -0.41 -1.92 -9.62
C HIS A 221 0.43 -2.54 -10.77
N PRO A 222 -0.11 -3.50 -11.56
CA PRO A 222 -1.53 -3.85 -11.70
C PRO A 222 -1.97 -5.13 -10.96
N GLU A 223 -1.24 -5.57 -9.94
CA GLU A 223 -1.58 -6.75 -9.13
C GLU A 223 -2.92 -6.55 -8.40
N ALA A 224 -3.71 -7.62 -8.27
CA ALA A 224 -5.00 -7.58 -7.56
C ALA A 224 -4.86 -7.65 -6.03
N ALA A 225 -3.81 -8.29 -5.52
CA ALA A 225 -3.63 -8.56 -4.11
C ALA A 225 -2.15 -8.70 -3.73
N MET A 226 -1.88 -8.68 -2.43
CA MET A 226 -0.56 -9.01 -1.88
C MET A 226 -0.70 -9.69 -0.51
N LEU A 227 0.35 -10.40 -0.09
CA LEU A 227 0.43 -11.00 1.24
C LEU A 227 1.49 -10.30 2.08
N GLY A 228 1.06 -9.77 3.23
CA GLY A 228 1.91 -9.22 4.26
C GLY A 228 2.14 -10.23 5.39
N VAL A 229 3.39 -10.40 5.82
CA VAL A 229 3.75 -11.22 6.98
C VAL A 229 4.42 -10.35 8.03
N GLY A 230 3.87 -10.35 9.24
CA GLY A 230 4.41 -9.65 10.39
C GLY A 230 5.53 -10.39 11.09
N ARG A 231 5.89 -9.90 12.28
CA ARG A 231 6.78 -10.61 13.20
C ARG A 231 6.22 -11.97 13.59
N ILE A 232 7.08 -12.98 13.58
CA ILE A 232 6.85 -14.26 14.26
C ILE A 232 7.47 -14.16 15.65
N VAL A 233 6.63 -14.21 16.69
CA VAL A 233 7.04 -14.06 18.09
C VAL A 233 6.32 -15.06 18.99
N PRO A 234 6.94 -15.51 20.10
CA PRO A 234 6.24 -16.31 21.11
C PRO A 234 5.04 -15.54 21.67
N LYS A 235 3.86 -16.16 21.62
CA LYS A 235 2.61 -15.65 22.20
C LYS A 235 1.83 -16.83 22.79
N PRO A 236 1.09 -16.63 23.91
CA PRO A 236 0.10 -17.62 24.33
C PRO A 236 -0.92 -17.85 23.21
N TRP A 237 -1.22 -19.12 22.92
CA TRP A 237 -2.16 -19.52 21.88
C TRP A 237 -3.07 -20.62 22.43
N VAL A 238 -4.37 -20.52 22.19
CA VAL A 238 -5.31 -21.59 22.52
C VAL A 238 -5.29 -22.60 21.38
N HIS A 239 -4.88 -23.83 21.68
CA HIS A 239 -4.96 -24.95 20.74
C HIS A 239 -6.10 -25.89 21.17
N GLU A 240 -6.70 -26.58 20.20
CA GLU A 240 -7.61 -27.70 20.46
C GLU A 240 -6.86 -28.96 20.91
#